data_AF-A0A329RV48-F1
#
_entry.id   AF-A0A329RV48-F1
#
_cell.length_a   1.000
_cell.length_b   1.000
_cell.length_c   1.000
_cell.angle_alpha   90.00
_cell.angle_beta   90.00
_cell.angle_gamma   90.00
#
_symmetry.space_group_name_H-M   'P 1'
#
loop_
_entity.id
_entity.type
_entity.pdbx_description
1 polymer ?
#
loop_
_entity_poly.entity_id
_entity_poly.type
_entity_poly.pdbx_seq_one_letter_code
_entity_poly.pdbx_strand_id
1 'polypeptide(L)'
;MTVLPDDMFDDMSSLTFMHFAAFMTMTKLPSFQGLTNLRSLTLACFLSIVELPEFNNLQKLERLVLASMPAMDSLPDLSPVADLKSFAVSDRGAWCCNGFIGECNLEDRKCGLVHPVWGNPAVTCLASNRTGKVATTATLKLVEKFSSTICGPVLEAGILEGPPTEELMTPCNGTMYRQCPRADNVESMCYNARFMRIADCLYYKAFTAAVCATTLTTGYTRYGRYIYSHTRASAHCTLA
;
A
#
# COMPACT_ATOMS: atom_id res chain seq x y z
N MET A 1 14.56 15.53 8.54
CA MET A 1 14.28 14.13 8.89
C MET A 1 12.98 14.10 9.69
N THR A 2 11.99 13.35 9.24
CA THR A 2 10.71 13.20 9.96
C THR A 2 10.81 11.99 10.87
N VAL A 3 10.79 12.22 12.18
CA VAL A 3 10.81 11.16 13.19
C VAL A 3 9.51 11.24 13.97
N LEU A 4 8.92 10.09 14.26
CA LEU A 4 7.77 9.99 15.15
C LEU A 4 8.28 9.51 16.51
N PRO A 5 7.64 9.92 17.62
CA PRO A 5 7.97 9.38 18.94
C PRO A 5 7.84 7.85 18.94
N ASP A 6 8.78 7.17 19.60
CA ASP A 6 8.81 5.69 19.64
C ASP A 6 7.58 5.12 20.37
N ASP A 7 7.02 5.88 21.32
CA ASP A 7 5.86 5.58 22.16
C ASP A 7 4.52 6.04 21.56
N MET A 8 4.52 6.59 20.35
CA MET A 8 3.34 7.23 19.76
C MET A 8 2.10 6.33 19.72
N PHE A 9 2.27 5.00 19.64
CA PHE A 9 1.18 4.05 19.55
C PHE A 9 0.89 3.28 20.84
N ASP A 10 1.65 3.49 21.92
CA ASP A 10 1.63 2.63 23.12
C ASP A 10 0.26 2.60 23.81
N ASP A 11 -0.42 3.74 23.89
CA ASP A 11 -1.74 3.87 24.53
C ASP A 11 -2.91 3.86 23.55
N MET A 12 -2.69 3.45 22.29
CA MET A 12 -3.71 3.47 21.23
C MET A 12 -4.52 2.16 21.11
N SER A 13 -4.81 1.50 22.25
CA SER A 13 -5.53 0.22 22.29
C SER A 13 -6.92 0.26 21.69
N SER A 14 -7.59 1.42 21.64
CA SER A 14 -8.92 1.56 21.02
C SER A 14 -8.89 1.73 19.50
N LEU A 15 -7.72 1.93 18.89
CA LEU A 15 -7.59 2.17 17.46
C LEU A 15 -7.89 0.90 16.66
N THR A 16 -8.83 0.99 15.72
CA THR A 16 -9.28 -0.15 14.89
C THR A 16 -8.90 0.00 13.41
N PHE A 17 -8.64 1.22 12.95
CA PHE A 17 -8.23 1.53 11.59
C PHE A 17 -7.06 2.51 11.61
N MET A 18 -5.97 2.18 10.93
CA MET A 18 -4.83 3.06 10.76
C MET A 18 -4.47 3.16 9.28
N HIS A 19 -4.57 4.36 8.74
CA HIS A 19 -4.04 4.71 7.43
C HIS A 19 -2.93 5.73 7.59
N PHE A 20 -1.72 5.33 7.24
CA PHE A 20 -0.53 6.13 7.43
C PHE A 20 0.22 6.25 6.11
N ALA A 21 0.44 7.47 5.64
CA ALA A 21 0.88 7.70 4.27
C ALA A 21 1.81 8.90 4.12
N ALA A 22 2.59 8.92 3.02
CA ALA A 22 3.40 10.04 2.57
C ALA A 22 4.55 10.45 3.51
N PHE A 23 5.15 9.48 4.21
CA PHE A 23 6.38 9.66 4.98
C PHE A 23 7.61 9.15 4.21
N MET A 24 7.87 9.78 3.06
CA MET A 24 8.84 9.28 2.06
C MET A 24 10.26 9.10 2.61
N THR A 25 10.71 10.00 3.49
CA THR A 25 12.07 10.00 4.07
C THR A 25 12.18 9.23 5.39
N MET A 26 11.09 8.64 5.87
CA MET A 26 11.09 7.93 7.14
C MET A 26 11.72 6.55 6.97
N THR A 27 12.67 6.24 7.84
CA THR A 27 13.44 4.99 7.79
C THR A 27 12.96 3.95 8.79
N LYS A 28 12.15 4.36 9.79
CA LYS A 28 11.63 3.49 10.85
C LYS A 28 10.27 3.98 11.32
N LEU A 29 9.36 3.04 11.60
CA LEU A 29 8.07 3.31 12.27
C LEU A 29 8.17 3.02 13.78
N PRO A 30 7.38 3.73 14.62
CA PRO A 30 7.20 3.36 16.02
C PRO A 30 6.61 1.96 16.19
N SER A 31 6.76 1.40 17.38
CA SER A 31 6.27 0.06 17.72
C SER A 31 4.76 -0.06 17.54
N PHE A 32 4.27 -1.23 17.09
CA PHE A 32 2.83 -1.51 17.02
C PHE A 32 2.25 -2.14 18.29
N GLN A 33 3.03 -2.20 19.39
CA GLN A 33 2.65 -2.92 20.62
C GLN A 33 1.31 -2.47 21.22
N GLY A 34 1.02 -1.15 21.22
CA GLY A 34 -0.24 -0.63 21.75
C GLY A 34 -1.47 -0.82 20.86
N LEU A 35 -1.29 -1.23 19.59
CA LEU A 35 -2.36 -1.32 18.58
C LEU A 35 -3.18 -2.63 18.65
N THR A 36 -3.53 -3.06 19.86
CA THR A 36 -4.10 -4.38 20.17
C THR A 36 -5.50 -4.66 19.58
N ASN A 37 -6.25 -3.62 19.19
CA ASN A 37 -7.56 -3.77 18.53
C ASN A 37 -7.55 -3.41 17.04
N LEU A 38 -6.38 -3.23 16.43
CA LEU A 38 -6.29 -2.81 15.04
C LEU A 38 -6.83 -3.91 14.11
N ARG A 39 -7.80 -3.54 13.26
CA ARG A 39 -8.44 -4.43 12.27
C ARG A 39 -8.02 -4.12 10.84
N SER A 40 -7.59 -2.89 10.58
CA SER A 40 -7.14 -2.46 9.26
C SER A 40 -5.88 -1.61 9.38
N LEU A 41 -4.82 -2.05 8.71
CA LEU A 41 -3.56 -1.34 8.59
C LEU A 41 -3.28 -1.04 7.13
N THR A 42 -3.10 0.23 6.82
CA THR A 42 -2.62 0.66 5.51
C THR A 42 -1.41 1.56 5.68
N LEU A 43 -0.30 1.18 5.06
CA LEU A 43 0.93 1.97 4.99
C LEU A 43 1.19 2.33 3.52
N ALA A 44 1.37 3.62 3.22
CA ALA A 44 1.53 4.08 1.85
C ALA A 44 2.68 5.09 1.66
N CYS A 45 3.43 4.97 0.57
CA CYS A 45 4.47 5.91 0.14
C CYS A 45 5.59 6.09 1.19
N PHE A 46 6.08 4.99 1.78
CA PHE A 46 7.31 4.99 2.58
C PHE A 46 8.49 4.54 1.71
N LEU A 47 9.16 5.52 1.09
CA LEU A 47 10.20 5.24 0.09
C LEU A 47 11.56 4.84 0.68
N SER A 48 11.78 5.11 1.98
CA SER A 48 13.05 4.90 2.67
C SER A 48 12.98 3.88 3.80
N ILE A 49 11.80 3.29 4.07
CA ILE A 49 11.66 2.28 5.12
C ILE A 49 12.11 0.92 4.59
N VAL A 50 12.96 0.24 5.36
CA VAL A 50 13.53 -1.04 4.97
C VAL A 50 12.90 -2.21 5.72
N GLU A 51 12.28 -1.94 6.87
CA GLU A 51 11.64 -2.93 7.74
C GLU A 51 10.41 -2.35 8.43
N LEU A 52 9.41 -3.21 8.68
CA LEU A 52 8.24 -2.85 9.48
C LEU A 52 8.41 -3.33 10.93
N PRO A 53 7.78 -2.65 11.91
CA PRO A 53 7.68 -3.17 13.28
C PRO A 53 7.03 -4.55 13.32
N GLU A 54 7.27 -5.31 14.38
CA GLU A 54 6.69 -6.63 14.58
C GLU A 54 5.15 -6.60 14.71
N PHE A 55 4.50 -7.67 14.26
CA PHE A 55 3.03 -7.77 14.19
C PHE A 55 2.43 -8.52 15.39
N ASN A 56 3.24 -8.85 16.41
CA ASN A 56 2.87 -9.70 17.55
C ASN A 56 1.59 -9.27 18.28
N ASN A 57 1.31 -7.97 18.34
CA ASN A 57 0.14 -7.40 19.02
C ASN A 57 -1.06 -7.15 18.09
N LEU A 58 -0.94 -7.44 16.79
CA LEU A 58 -1.96 -7.15 15.77
C LEU A 58 -2.91 -8.34 15.52
N GLN A 59 -3.20 -9.16 16.54
CA GLN A 59 -3.98 -10.41 16.39
C GLN A 59 -5.39 -10.23 15.82
N LYS A 60 -5.96 -9.02 15.88
CA LYS A 60 -7.28 -8.68 15.33
C LYS A 60 -7.22 -8.12 13.90
N LEU A 61 -6.03 -8.07 13.30
CA LEU A 61 -5.84 -7.49 11.98
C LEU A 61 -6.51 -8.36 10.92
N GLU A 62 -7.44 -7.76 10.18
CA GLU A 62 -8.18 -8.43 9.11
C GLU A 62 -7.77 -7.93 7.72
N ARG A 63 -7.23 -6.70 7.65
CA ARG A 63 -6.80 -6.02 6.43
C ARG A 63 -5.39 -5.46 6.58
N LEU A 64 -4.52 -5.82 5.65
CA LEU A 64 -3.20 -5.23 5.47
C LEU A 64 -3.05 -4.69 4.04
N VAL A 65 -2.63 -3.44 3.90
CA VAL A 65 -2.28 -2.83 2.61
C VAL A 65 -0.91 -2.16 2.73
N LEU A 66 0.01 -2.55 1.86
CA LEU A 66 1.33 -1.94 1.72
C LEU A 66 1.44 -1.32 0.33
N ALA A 67 1.50 0.00 0.22
CA ALA A 67 1.53 0.70 -1.05
C ALA A 67 2.82 1.50 -1.20
N SER A 68 3.56 1.30 -2.29
CA SER A 68 4.79 2.07 -2.58
C SER A 68 5.79 2.03 -1.43
N MET A 69 6.31 0.83 -1.18
CA MET A 69 7.32 0.52 -0.18
C MET A 69 8.64 0.04 -0.84
N PRO A 70 9.20 0.77 -1.82
CA PRO A 70 10.20 0.25 -2.76
C PRO A 70 11.58 -0.07 -2.15
N ALA A 71 11.84 0.33 -0.91
CA ALA A 71 13.08 0.04 -0.19
C ALA A 71 13.02 -1.25 0.64
N MET A 72 11.83 -1.82 0.84
CA MET A 72 11.67 -3.11 1.52
C MET A 72 11.97 -4.26 0.56
N ASP A 73 12.85 -5.17 1.00
CA ASP A 73 13.24 -6.37 0.25
C ASP A 73 12.69 -7.67 0.87
N SER A 74 11.99 -7.58 2.00
CA SER A 74 11.32 -8.71 2.65
C SER A 74 10.06 -8.25 3.37
N LEU A 75 9.10 -9.16 3.54
CA LEU A 75 7.95 -8.96 4.43
C LEU A 75 8.35 -9.25 5.89
N PRO A 76 7.70 -8.61 6.89
CA PRO A 76 7.85 -9.02 8.28
C PRO A 76 7.27 -10.43 8.49
N ASP A 77 7.52 -11.02 9.67
CA ASP A 77 6.81 -12.25 10.04
C ASP A 77 5.30 -11.97 10.19
N LEU A 78 4.50 -12.62 9.34
CA LEU A 78 3.05 -12.49 9.32
C LEU A 78 2.36 -13.61 10.10
N SER A 79 3.11 -14.50 10.78
CA SER A 79 2.54 -15.55 11.64
C SER A 79 1.52 -15.02 12.66
N PRO A 80 1.74 -13.88 13.34
CA PRO A 80 0.77 -13.34 14.30
C PRO A 80 -0.55 -12.87 13.68
N VAL A 81 -0.58 -12.69 12.36
CA VAL A 81 -1.74 -12.19 11.59
C VAL A 81 -2.16 -13.18 10.50
N ALA A 82 -1.99 -14.48 10.75
CA ALA A 82 -2.32 -15.55 9.79
C ALA A 82 -3.80 -15.55 9.33
N ASP A 83 -4.70 -14.97 10.13
CA ASP A 83 -6.15 -14.89 9.86
C ASP A 83 -6.56 -13.67 9.01
N LEU A 84 -5.61 -12.98 8.36
CA LEU A 84 -5.93 -11.88 7.44
C LEU A 84 -7.02 -12.31 6.43
N LYS A 85 -8.04 -11.45 6.30
CA LYS A 85 -9.12 -11.59 5.32
C LYS A 85 -8.75 -10.93 3.99
N SER A 86 -7.80 -10.00 4.02
CA SER A 86 -7.34 -9.29 2.84
C SER A 86 -5.93 -8.77 3.03
N PHE A 87 -5.05 -9.09 2.09
CA PHE A 87 -3.70 -8.56 2.02
C PHE A 87 -3.43 -8.08 0.60
N ALA A 88 -2.99 -6.83 0.45
CA ALA A 88 -2.64 -6.28 -0.84
C ALA A 88 -1.33 -5.52 -0.76
N VAL A 89 -0.52 -5.65 -1.80
CA VAL A 89 0.66 -4.84 -2.03
C VAL A 89 0.49 -4.20 -3.39
N SER A 90 0.65 -2.89 -3.45
CA SER A 90 0.76 -2.18 -4.72
C SER A 90 2.13 -1.55 -4.80
N ASP A 91 2.70 -1.54 -6.00
CA ASP A 91 4.03 -1.00 -6.28
C ASP A 91 5.18 -1.80 -5.64
N ARG A 92 6.38 -1.71 -6.23
CA ARG A 92 7.53 -2.62 -6.07
C ARG A 92 7.53 -3.47 -4.79
N GLY A 93 7.14 -4.75 -4.92
CA GLY A 93 7.33 -5.79 -3.92
C GLY A 93 8.53 -6.67 -4.26
N ALA A 94 9.74 -6.25 -3.89
CA ALA A 94 10.97 -6.95 -4.29
C ALA A 94 11.06 -8.39 -3.74
N TRP A 95 10.37 -8.65 -2.62
CA TRP A 95 10.21 -10.00 -2.05
C TRP A 95 9.59 -11.03 -3.01
N CYS A 96 8.92 -10.58 -4.07
CA CYS A 96 8.36 -11.45 -5.10
C CYS A 96 9.41 -12.00 -6.08
N CYS A 97 10.60 -11.41 -6.15
CA CYS A 97 11.61 -11.74 -7.17
C CYS A 97 13.04 -11.80 -6.65
N ASN A 98 13.31 -11.43 -5.39
CA ASN A 98 14.68 -11.42 -4.85
C ASN A 98 15.06 -12.72 -4.10
N GLY A 99 14.20 -13.74 -4.12
CA GLY A 99 14.44 -14.98 -3.38
C GLY A 99 13.79 -15.05 -1.98
N PHE A 100 12.87 -14.14 -1.62
CA PHE A 100 12.18 -14.16 -0.32
C PHE A 100 11.01 -15.16 -0.28
N ILE A 101 10.08 -15.07 -1.23
CA ILE A 101 8.88 -15.94 -1.32
C ILE A 101 9.05 -17.13 -2.28
N GLY A 102 10.10 -17.12 -3.10
CA GLY A 102 10.38 -18.16 -4.08
C GLY A 102 11.80 -18.02 -4.61
N GLU A 103 12.02 -18.41 -5.86
CA GLU A 103 13.32 -18.26 -6.51
C GLU A 103 13.63 -16.80 -6.83
N CYS A 104 14.92 -16.47 -6.87
CA CYS A 104 15.34 -15.16 -7.34
C CYS A 104 15.22 -15.06 -8.86
N ASN A 105 14.56 -14.00 -9.34
CA ASN A 105 14.45 -13.64 -10.74
C ASN A 105 14.76 -12.14 -10.92
N LEU A 106 16.01 -11.82 -11.28
CA LEU A 106 16.42 -10.45 -11.56
C LEU A 106 15.94 -9.94 -12.93
N GLU A 107 15.32 -10.77 -13.77
CA GLU A 107 14.67 -10.30 -15.00
C GLU A 107 13.30 -9.67 -14.72
N ASP A 108 12.70 -9.96 -13.56
CA ASP A 108 11.47 -9.27 -13.13
C ASP A 108 11.79 -7.78 -12.91
N ARG A 109 10.98 -6.92 -13.55
CA ARG A 109 11.10 -5.46 -13.47
C ARG A 109 11.01 -4.92 -12.04
N LYS A 110 10.45 -5.67 -11.09
CA LYS A 110 10.45 -5.36 -9.64
C LYS A 110 11.86 -5.44 -9.03
N CYS A 111 12.75 -6.27 -9.56
CA CYS A 111 14.08 -6.50 -8.99
C CYS A 111 15.20 -5.91 -9.86
N GLY A 112 15.25 -6.25 -11.15
CA GLY A 112 16.41 -6.01 -12.02
C GLY A 112 16.68 -4.57 -12.45
N LEU A 113 15.77 -3.64 -12.16
CA LEU A 113 15.85 -2.27 -12.67
C LEU A 113 15.76 -1.26 -11.53
N VAL A 114 16.32 -0.08 -11.80
CA VAL A 114 16.05 1.11 -10.99
C VAL A 114 14.56 1.42 -11.09
N HIS A 115 13.92 1.68 -9.96
CA HIS A 115 12.48 1.94 -9.90
C HIS A 115 12.13 3.14 -10.81
N PRO A 116 11.24 2.97 -11.81
CA PRO A 116 11.01 3.99 -12.83
C PRO A 116 10.37 5.29 -12.30
N VAL A 117 9.53 5.19 -11.26
CA VAL A 117 8.92 6.36 -10.59
C VAL A 117 9.78 6.92 -9.45
N TRP A 118 10.26 6.07 -8.54
CA TRP A 118 10.90 6.52 -7.30
C TRP A 118 12.43 6.57 -7.34
N GLY A 119 13.07 6.01 -8.37
CA GLY A 119 14.54 6.02 -8.51
C GLY A 119 15.28 5.08 -7.55
N ASN A 120 14.61 4.25 -6.75
CA ASN A 120 15.26 3.26 -5.89
C ASN A 120 16.11 2.28 -6.72
N PRO A 121 17.32 1.90 -6.26
CA PRO A 121 18.23 1.05 -7.03
C PRO A 121 17.67 -0.35 -7.31
N ALA A 122 18.25 -1.06 -8.27
CA ALA A 122 17.94 -2.47 -8.50
C ALA A 122 18.19 -3.31 -7.23
N VAL A 123 17.36 -4.34 -7.01
CA VAL A 123 17.47 -5.25 -5.87
C VAL A 123 18.34 -6.43 -6.28
N THR A 124 19.17 -6.91 -5.36
CA THR A 124 19.98 -8.13 -5.54
C THR A 124 19.27 -9.35 -4.95
N CYS A 125 19.62 -10.54 -5.43
CA CYS A 125 19.16 -11.78 -4.81
C CYS A 125 19.63 -11.88 -3.36
N LEU A 126 18.74 -12.35 -2.49
CA LEU A 126 19.07 -12.73 -1.14
C LEU A 126 19.93 -14.01 -1.14
N ALA A 127 20.95 -14.09 -0.30
CA ALA A 127 21.85 -15.24 -0.24
C ALA A 127 21.12 -16.53 0.17
N SER A 128 21.51 -17.67 -0.41
CA SER A 128 20.88 -18.97 -0.14
C SER A 128 21.15 -19.50 1.28
N ASN A 129 22.28 -19.14 1.89
CA ASN A 129 22.69 -19.55 3.24
C ASN A 129 22.37 -18.51 4.33
N ARG A 130 21.43 -17.60 4.06
CA ARG A 130 21.07 -16.51 4.97
C ARG A 130 20.36 -17.00 6.23
N THR A 131 20.59 -16.31 7.34
CA THR A 131 19.88 -16.52 8.61
C THR A 131 18.77 -15.50 8.85
N GLY A 132 18.85 -14.33 8.21
CA GLY A 132 17.82 -13.29 8.23
C GLY A 132 16.98 -13.27 6.95
N LYS A 133 15.83 -12.57 7.00
CA LYS A 133 14.89 -12.46 5.86
C LYS A 133 14.45 -13.84 5.33
N VAL A 134 14.19 -14.75 6.26
CA VAL A 134 13.64 -16.08 5.98
C VAL A 134 12.16 -16.03 6.36
N ALA A 135 11.29 -16.23 5.38
CA ALA A 135 9.85 -16.26 5.63
C ALA A 135 9.50 -17.49 6.48
N THR A 136 8.70 -17.29 7.52
CA THR A 136 8.14 -18.40 8.29
C THR A 136 7.15 -19.21 7.47
N THR A 137 6.91 -20.47 7.84
CA THR A 137 5.93 -21.33 7.16
C THR A 137 4.53 -20.70 7.12
N ALA A 138 4.12 -19.98 8.18
CA ALA A 138 2.84 -19.29 8.20
C ALA A 138 2.83 -18.08 7.27
N THR A 139 3.92 -17.30 7.20
CA THR A 139 4.06 -16.21 6.24
C THR A 139 3.97 -16.71 4.80
N LEU A 140 4.64 -17.81 4.46
CA LEU A 140 4.59 -18.40 3.12
C LEU A 140 3.17 -18.85 2.73
N LYS A 141 2.44 -19.50 3.65
CA LYS A 141 1.03 -19.88 3.43
C LYS A 141 0.13 -18.66 3.18
N LEU A 142 0.38 -17.58 3.92
CA LEU A 142 -0.41 -16.35 3.78
C LEU A 142 -0.14 -15.64 2.46
N VAL A 143 1.12 -15.61 2.05
CA VAL A 143 1.55 -15.11 0.74
C VAL A 143 0.90 -15.93 -0.38
N GLU A 144 0.92 -17.25 -0.29
CA GLU A 144 0.28 -18.14 -1.28
C GLU A 144 -1.22 -17.82 -1.41
N LYS A 145 -1.92 -17.68 -0.27
CA LYS A 145 -3.33 -17.30 -0.19
C LYS A 145 -3.65 -15.98 -0.90
N PHE A 146 -2.72 -15.03 -0.89
CA PHE A 146 -2.91 -13.68 -1.46
C PHE A 146 -1.99 -13.39 -2.67
N SER A 147 -1.50 -14.43 -3.35
CA SER A 147 -0.53 -14.31 -4.44
C SER A 147 -0.96 -13.36 -5.57
N SER A 148 -2.26 -13.30 -5.87
CA SER A 148 -2.82 -12.42 -6.90
C SER A 148 -2.79 -10.92 -6.55
N THR A 149 -2.62 -10.56 -5.28
CA THR A 149 -2.73 -9.16 -4.80
C THR A 149 -1.44 -8.62 -4.19
N ILE A 150 -0.38 -9.41 -4.07
CA ILE A 150 0.88 -9.01 -3.41
C ILE A 150 2.09 -8.88 -4.35
N CYS A 151 2.01 -9.45 -5.55
CA CYS A 151 3.07 -9.42 -6.57
C CYS A 151 2.61 -8.74 -7.86
N GLY A 152 1.85 -7.65 -7.72
CA GLY A 152 1.34 -6.84 -8.83
C GLY A 152 2.45 -6.10 -9.60
N PRO A 153 2.12 -5.42 -10.72
CA PRO A 153 3.07 -4.68 -11.53
C PRO A 153 3.74 -3.52 -10.75
N VAL A 154 4.94 -3.15 -11.19
CA VAL A 154 5.64 -1.94 -10.70
C VAL A 154 4.90 -0.70 -11.21
N LEU A 155 4.82 0.37 -10.41
CA LEU A 155 4.27 1.63 -10.92
C LEU A 155 5.17 2.18 -12.03
N GLU A 156 4.56 2.51 -13.17
CA GLU A 156 5.22 3.14 -14.30
C GLU A 156 4.61 4.51 -14.57
N ALA A 157 5.48 5.50 -14.85
CA ALA A 157 5.04 6.83 -15.20
C ALA A 157 4.20 6.79 -16.48
N GLY A 158 2.99 7.34 -16.43
CA GLY A 158 2.08 7.39 -17.60
C GLY A 158 1.28 6.11 -17.89
N ILE A 159 1.43 5.03 -17.12
CA ILE A 159 0.74 3.74 -17.38
C ILE A 159 -0.39 3.46 -16.38
N LEU A 160 -0.41 4.15 -15.24
CA LEU A 160 -1.36 3.86 -14.15
C LEU A 160 -2.83 3.95 -14.54
N GLU A 161 -3.18 4.90 -15.41
CA GLU A 161 -4.50 5.07 -16.02
C GLU A 161 -4.27 5.61 -17.43
N GLY A 162 -4.84 4.94 -18.43
CA GLY A 162 -4.88 5.46 -19.80
C GLY A 162 -5.79 6.70 -19.90
N PRO A 163 -5.84 7.36 -21.07
CA PRO A 163 -6.82 8.41 -21.28
C PRO A 163 -8.24 7.85 -21.04
N PRO A 164 -9.16 8.64 -20.46
CA PRO A 164 -10.53 8.19 -20.22
C PRO A 164 -11.18 7.76 -21.53
N THR A 165 -11.61 6.51 -21.60
CA THR A 165 -12.34 5.97 -22.75
C THR A 165 -13.84 6.22 -22.57
N GLU A 166 -14.59 6.23 -23.66
CA GLU A 166 -16.05 6.37 -23.61
C GLU A 166 -16.71 5.26 -22.79
N GLU A 167 -16.17 4.03 -22.89
CA GLU A 167 -16.60 2.87 -22.12
C GLU A 167 -16.46 3.10 -20.60
N LEU A 168 -15.34 3.68 -20.15
CA LEU A 168 -15.11 3.98 -18.73
C LEU A 168 -15.96 5.17 -18.24
N MET A 169 -16.19 6.17 -19.09
CA MET A 169 -16.99 7.36 -18.73
C MET A 169 -18.49 7.10 -18.65
N THR A 170 -19.02 6.19 -19.47
CA THR A 170 -20.46 5.98 -19.64
C THR A 170 -21.18 5.61 -18.33
N PRO A 171 -20.67 4.66 -17.51
CA PRO A 171 -21.31 4.31 -16.23
C PRO A 171 -21.37 5.47 -15.23
N CYS A 172 -20.40 6.37 -15.30
CA CYS A 172 -20.31 7.51 -14.40
C CYS A 172 -21.22 8.67 -14.79
N ASN A 173 -21.50 8.83 -16.09
CA ASN A 173 -22.37 9.88 -16.62
C ASN A 173 -22.08 11.27 -16.03
N GLY A 174 -20.80 11.61 -15.91
CA GLY A 174 -20.34 12.89 -15.34
C GLY A 174 -20.63 13.09 -13.85
N THR A 175 -21.04 12.07 -13.10
CA THR A 175 -21.33 12.15 -11.67
C THR A 175 -20.19 11.56 -10.86
N MET A 176 -19.52 12.38 -10.05
CA MET A 176 -18.51 11.89 -9.11
C MET A 176 -19.14 11.07 -8.00
N TYR A 177 -18.38 10.08 -7.52
CA TYR A 177 -18.67 9.21 -6.38
C TYR A 177 -19.90 8.32 -6.51
N ARG A 178 -20.50 8.27 -7.70
CA ARG A 178 -21.56 7.33 -8.03
C ARG A 178 -21.00 5.91 -8.03
N GLN A 179 -21.73 4.96 -7.45
CA GLN A 179 -21.39 3.55 -7.58
C GLN A 179 -21.48 3.12 -9.04
N CYS A 180 -20.48 2.39 -9.53
CA CYS A 180 -20.48 1.88 -10.89
C CYS A 180 -20.14 0.39 -10.96
N PRO A 181 -20.64 -0.29 -12.01
CA PRO A 181 -20.43 -1.71 -12.20
C PRO A 181 -19.02 -1.99 -12.75
N ARG A 182 -18.42 -3.08 -12.28
CA ARG A 182 -17.13 -3.60 -12.76
C ARG A 182 -17.28 -5.09 -13.06
N ALA A 183 -16.54 -5.58 -14.04
CA ALA A 183 -16.65 -6.98 -14.52
C ALA A 183 -16.37 -8.03 -13.43
N ASP A 184 -15.66 -7.66 -12.36
CA ASP A 184 -15.32 -8.51 -11.22
C ASP A 184 -16.32 -8.40 -10.05
N ASN A 185 -17.46 -7.72 -10.23
CA ASN A 185 -18.50 -7.48 -9.19
C ASN A 185 -17.96 -6.80 -7.92
N VAL A 186 -16.81 -6.16 -8.00
CA VAL A 186 -16.24 -5.41 -6.89
C VAL A 186 -16.95 -4.06 -6.77
N GLU A 187 -17.38 -3.71 -5.56
CA GLU A 187 -18.00 -2.41 -5.29
C GLU A 187 -17.03 -1.27 -5.65
N SER A 188 -17.41 -0.47 -6.64
CA SER A 188 -16.54 0.57 -7.20
C SER A 188 -17.29 1.88 -7.34
N MET A 189 -16.55 2.99 -7.36
CA MET A 189 -17.13 4.32 -7.42
C MET A 189 -16.43 5.16 -8.49
N CYS A 190 -17.23 5.98 -9.17
CA CYS A 190 -16.77 6.95 -10.14
C CYS A 190 -15.92 8.03 -9.46
N TYR A 191 -14.77 8.35 -10.05
CA TYR A 191 -14.01 9.53 -9.63
C TYR A 191 -13.27 10.12 -10.81
N ASN A 192 -12.63 11.26 -10.54
CA ASN A 192 -11.77 11.93 -11.48
C ASN A 192 -10.31 11.59 -11.18
N ALA A 193 -9.72 10.74 -12.01
CA ALA A 193 -8.28 10.57 -12.06
C ALA A 193 -7.61 11.80 -12.69
N ARG A 194 -6.69 12.44 -11.95
CA ARG A 194 -5.78 13.50 -12.47
C ARG A 194 -6.48 14.70 -13.14
N PHE A 195 -7.64 15.10 -12.64
CA PHE A 195 -8.44 16.19 -13.22
C PHE A 195 -8.90 15.94 -14.69
N MET A 196 -8.90 14.68 -15.14
CA MET A 196 -9.48 14.26 -16.42
C MET A 196 -11.02 14.14 -16.35
N ARG A 197 -11.67 13.54 -17.34
CA ARG A 197 -13.11 13.26 -17.26
C ARG A 197 -13.41 12.18 -16.23
N ILE A 198 -14.61 12.21 -15.65
CA ILE A 198 -15.07 11.22 -14.66
C ILE A 198 -15.28 9.89 -15.39
N ALA A 199 -14.35 8.97 -15.20
CA ALA A 199 -14.28 7.73 -15.96
C ALA A 199 -13.91 6.52 -15.10
N ASP A 200 -13.16 6.71 -14.03
CA ASP A 200 -12.62 5.55 -13.35
C ASP A 200 -13.58 4.99 -12.32
N CYS A 201 -13.92 3.73 -12.54
CA CYS A 201 -14.60 2.85 -11.60
C CYS A 201 -13.58 2.09 -10.78
N LEU A 202 -12.91 2.80 -9.87
CA LEU A 202 -11.97 2.15 -8.97
C LEU A 202 -12.67 1.54 -7.78
N TYR A 203 -12.12 0.41 -7.38
CA TYR A 203 -12.40 -0.19 -6.11
C TYR A 203 -12.07 0.78 -4.98
N TYR A 204 -12.98 0.95 -4.01
CA TYR A 204 -12.79 1.83 -2.84
C TYR A 204 -11.45 1.61 -2.10
N LYS A 205 -10.87 0.41 -2.14
CA LYS A 205 -9.56 0.14 -1.51
C LYS A 205 -8.34 0.62 -2.31
N ALA A 206 -8.51 0.83 -3.62
CA ALA A 206 -7.50 1.41 -4.51
C ALA A 206 -7.37 2.93 -4.33
N PHE A 207 -8.32 3.58 -3.64
CA PHE A 207 -8.27 5.00 -3.30
C PHE A 207 -6.95 5.36 -2.58
N THR A 208 -6.43 4.44 -1.76
CA THR A 208 -5.13 4.56 -1.08
C THR A 208 -3.95 4.73 -2.05
N ALA A 209 -3.92 3.96 -3.14
CA ALA A 209 -2.87 4.03 -4.16
C ALA A 209 -3.06 5.28 -5.05
N ALA A 210 -4.31 5.65 -5.33
CA ALA A 210 -4.66 6.86 -6.10
C ALA A 210 -4.27 8.16 -5.38
N VAL A 211 -4.35 8.21 -4.04
CA VAL A 211 -3.87 9.36 -3.24
C VAL A 211 -2.37 9.56 -3.39
N CYS A 212 -1.57 8.48 -3.48
CA CYS A 212 -0.14 8.59 -3.71
C CYS A 212 0.17 9.20 -5.10
N ALA A 213 -0.59 8.81 -6.13
CA ALA A 213 -0.41 9.32 -7.50
C ALA A 213 -0.89 10.77 -7.70
N THR A 214 -2.00 11.17 -7.07
CA THR A 214 -2.56 12.53 -7.20
C THR A 214 -1.68 13.59 -6.54
N THR A 215 -1.01 13.24 -5.43
CA THR A 215 -0.07 14.15 -4.75
C THR A 215 1.16 14.49 -5.60
N LEU A 216 1.53 13.62 -6.56
CA LEU A 216 2.72 13.79 -7.41
C LEU A 216 2.46 14.59 -8.68
N THR A 217 1.24 14.53 -9.24
CA THR A 217 0.90 15.30 -10.45
C THR A 217 0.67 16.78 -10.19
N THR A 218 0.31 17.15 -8.97
CA THR A 218 0.28 18.57 -8.56
C THR A 218 1.63 18.95 -7.98
N GLY A 219 2.52 19.44 -8.84
CA GLY A 219 3.76 20.12 -8.48
C GLY A 219 3.54 21.44 -7.72
N TYR A 220 2.77 21.40 -6.64
CA TYR A 220 2.63 22.48 -5.67
C TYR A 220 2.80 21.91 -4.26
N THR A 221 3.99 22.14 -3.72
CA THR A 221 4.30 22.05 -2.30
C THR A 221 3.23 22.73 -1.44
N ARG A 222 2.42 21.95 -0.74
CA ARG A 222 1.95 22.28 0.61
C ARG A 222 2.03 21.04 1.48
N TYR A 223 2.88 21.14 2.50
CA TYR A 223 3.03 20.16 3.57
C TYR A 223 1.68 19.86 4.23
N GLY A 224 1.08 18.72 3.89
CA GLY A 224 -0.07 18.15 4.60
C GLY A 224 0.24 16.71 4.93
N ARG A 225 0.60 16.42 6.19
CA ARG A 225 0.74 15.05 6.70
C ARG A 225 -0.63 14.63 7.24
N TYR A 226 -1.26 13.65 6.62
CA TYR A 226 -2.60 13.21 7.01
C TYR A 226 -2.53 11.88 7.76
N ILE A 227 -2.95 11.91 9.03
CA ILE A 227 -3.34 10.72 9.80
C ILE A 227 -4.87 10.68 9.73
N TYR A 228 -5.45 9.67 9.08
CA TYR A 228 -6.90 9.50 9.04
C TYR A 228 -7.34 8.46 10.07
N SER A 229 -8.05 8.91 11.12
CA SER A 229 -8.84 8.05 12.01
C SER A 229 -10.32 8.19 11.66
N HIS A 230 -10.95 7.13 11.12
CA HIS A 230 -12.36 7.18 10.75
C HIS A 230 -13.28 6.83 11.93
N THR A 231 -13.92 7.85 12.52
CA THR A 231 -15.23 7.72 13.18
C THR A 231 -16.25 8.48 12.34
N ARG A 232 -17.21 7.75 11.72
CA ARG A 232 -18.33 8.23 10.87
C ARG A 232 -17.94 9.23 9.76
N ALA A 233 -17.98 8.74 8.51
CA ALA A 233 -17.90 9.57 7.32
C ALA A 233 -19.05 10.60 7.27
N SER A 234 -18.74 11.83 7.67
CA SER A 234 -19.37 13.05 7.16
C SER A 234 -18.25 13.82 6.47
N ALA A 235 -18.23 13.76 5.14
CA ALA A 235 -17.25 14.50 4.34
C ALA A 235 -17.74 15.94 4.18
N HIS A 236 -17.36 16.82 5.10
CA HIS A 236 -17.32 18.26 4.85
C HIS A 236 -15.86 18.67 4.59
N CYS A 237 -15.49 18.78 3.32
CA CYS A 237 -14.30 19.51 2.90
C CYS A 237 -14.72 20.94 2.56
N THR A 238 -14.45 21.89 3.45
CA THR A 238 -14.56 23.32 3.17
C THR A 238 -13.18 23.84 2.77
N LEU A 239 -13.05 24.28 1.52
CA LEU A 239 -11.87 24.98 1.00
C LEU A 239 -11.85 26.41 1.59
N ALA A 240 -10.71 26.84 2.12
CA ALA A 240 -10.38 28.24 2.38
C ALA A 240 -9.04 28.56 1.70
#